data_AF-A0A959K467-F1
#
_entry.id   AF-A0A959K467-F1
#
_cell.length_a   1.000
_cell.length_b   1.000
_cell.length_c   1.000
_cell.angle_alpha   90.00
_cell.angle_beta   90.00
_cell.angle_gamma   90.00
#
_symmetry.space_group_name_H-M   'P 1'
#
loop_
_entity.id
_entity.type
_entity.pdbx_description
1 polymer ?
#
loop_
_entity_poly.entity_id
_entity_poly.type
_entity_poly.pdbx_seq_one_letter_code
_entity_poly.pdbx_strand_id
1 'polypeptide(L)'
;MNLPNWALRKAQSPDLEFARKCMEKGHYKLELPGNKATRHWMEERGWRRPFFGLESSFLKQFLSDTEHFQAALKDQIVLLWLPIERYVMSASELRDFDETYQERRLDSVVRGLKEYRRAIDAGVEVEIDFTKFTSSSTFYNWVHKRYPLLEEGADDWILSD
;
A
#
# COMPACT_ATOMS: atom_id res chain seq x y z
N MET A 1 2.57 -7.02 -5.20
CA MET A 1 3.30 -6.17 -4.23
C MET A 1 2.57 -6.24 -2.89
N ASN A 2 3.25 -6.58 -1.79
CA ASN A 2 2.62 -6.64 -0.47
C ASN A 2 2.99 -5.37 0.31
N LEU A 3 2.04 -4.42 0.41
CA LEU A 3 2.23 -3.19 1.17
C LEU A 3 2.11 -3.48 2.67
N PRO A 4 2.96 -2.86 3.51
CA PRO A 4 2.86 -3.07 4.94
C PRO A 4 1.58 -2.46 5.51
N ASN A 5 1.00 -3.10 6.53
CA ASN A 5 -0.27 -2.67 7.11
C ASN A 5 -0.22 -1.23 7.66
N TRP A 6 0.93 -0.79 8.17
CA TRP A 6 1.11 0.58 8.67
C TRP A 6 1.00 1.63 7.56
N ALA A 7 1.27 1.24 6.30
CA ALA A 7 1.18 2.13 5.15
C ALA A 7 -0.23 2.20 4.56
N LEU A 8 -1.20 1.49 5.15
CA LEU A 8 -2.55 1.35 4.60
C LEU A 8 -3.59 1.98 5.53
N ARG A 9 -4.57 2.66 4.94
CA ARG A 9 -5.80 3.11 5.61
C ARG A 9 -7.02 2.59 4.87
N LYS A 10 -8.14 2.45 5.57
CA LYS A 10 -9.42 2.18 4.92
C LYS A 10 -9.81 3.35 4.02
N ALA A 11 -10.35 3.03 2.86
CA ALA A 11 -10.94 4.02 1.97
C ALA A 11 -12.19 4.66 2.60
N GLN A 12 -12.40 5.92 2.29
CA GLN A 12 -13.51 6.75 2.70
C GLN A 12 -14.24 7.28 1.46
N SER A 13 -15.49 7.70 1.64
CA SER A 13 -16.34 8.26 0.58
C SER A 13 -15.67 9.28 -0.37
N PRO A 14 -14.79 10.20 0.09
CA PRO A 14 -14.13 11.17 -0.79
C PRO A 14 -12.99 10.58 -1.64
N ASP A 15 -12.56 9.33 -1.38
CA ASP A 15 -11.34 8.77 -1.97
C ASP A 15 -11.50 8.25 -3.39
N LEU A 16 -12.65 8.39 -4.07
CA LEU A 16 -12.88 7.75 -5.37
C LEU A 16 -11.73 7.98 -6.38
N GLU A 17 -11.30 9.22 -6.57
CA GLU A 17 -10.23 9.53 -7.51
C GLU A 17 -8.86 8.99 -7.07
N PHE A 18 -8.61 8.96 -5.77
CA PHE A 18 -7.39 8.36 -5.22
C PHE A 18 -7.41 6.83 -5.36
N ALA A 19 -8.54 6.20 -5.06
CA ALA A 19 -8.77 4.78 -5.22
C ALA A 19 -8.55 4.32 -6.67
N ARG A 20 -9.07 5.06 -7.66
CA ARG A 20 -8.82 4.78 -9.09
C ARG A 20 -7.34 4.75 -9.40
N LYS A 21 -6.60 5.81 -9.02
CA LYS A 21 -5.15 5.91 -9.24
C LYS A 21 -4.37 4.78 -8.57
N CYS A 22 -4.73 4.44 -7.33
CA CYS A 22 -4.10 3.35 -6.59
C CYS A 22 -4.39 1.99 -7.24
N MET A 23 -5.62 1.76 -7.70
CA MET A 23 -6.00 0.51 -8.37
C MET A 23 -5.34 0.32 -9.72
N GLU A 24 -5.24 1.38 -10.53
CA GLU A 24 -4.51 1.37 -11.80
C GLU A 24 -3.04 0.99 -11.62
N LYS A 25 -2.42 1.41 -10.51
CA LYS A 25 -1.03 1.09 -10.18
C LYS A 25 -0.85 -0.23 -9.41
N GLY A 26 -1.94 -0.90 -9.03
CA GLY A 26 -1.87 -2.11 -8.20
C GLY A 26 -1.47 -1.87 -6.74
N HIS A 27 -1.61 -0.64 -6.25
CA HIS A 27 -1.22 -0.21 -4.90
C HIS A 27 -2.43 -0.13 -3.97
N TYR A 28 -3.07 -1.26 -3.71
CA TYR A 28 -4.26 -1.34 -2.84
C TYR A 28 -4.40 -2.75 -2.26
N LYS A 29 -5.27 -2.88 -1.26
CA LYS A 29 -5.79 -4.17 -0.82
C LYS A 29 -7.31 -4.14 -0.92
N LEU A 30 -7.90 -5.19 -1.47
CA LEU A 30 -9.34 -5.34 -1.64
C LEU A 30 -9.77 -6.65 -1.00
N GLU A 31 -10.78 -6.58 -0.16
CA GLU A 31 -11.51 -7.74 0.30
C GLU A 31 -12.98 -7.59 -0.09
N LEU A 32 -13.44 -8.54 -0.90
CA LEU A 32 -14.84 -8.72 -1.23
C LEU A 32 -15.36 -9.92 -0.44
N PRO A 33 -16.65 -9.94 -0.07
CA PRO A 33 -17.26 -11.15 0.43
C PRO A 33 -17.28 -12.20 -0.69
N GLY A 34 -17.58 -13.45 -0.33
CA GLY A 34 -17.64 -14.52 -1.32
C GLY A 34 -18.61 -14.21 -2.47
N ASN A 35 -18.32 -14.76 -3.66
CA ASN A 35 -19.01 -14.45 -4.92
C ASN A 35 -20.54 -14.38 -4.85
N LYS A 36 -21.18 -15.22 -4.01
CA LYS A 36 -22.64 -15.23 -3.85
C LYS A 36 -23.16 -13.93 -3.24
N ALA A 37 -22.51 -13.44 -2.19
CA ALA A 37 -22.92 -12.21 -1.49
C ALA A 37 -22.68 -10.98 -2.37
N THR A 38 -21.53 -10.91 -3.05
CA THR A 38 -21.22 -9.82 -3.99
C THR A 38 -22.23 -9.76 -5.13
N ARG A 39 -22.56 -10.91 -5.74
CA ARG A 39 -23.60 -10.98 -6.78
C ARG A 39 -24.94 -10.50 -6.26
N HIS A 40 -25.39 -11.02 -5.11
CA HIS A 40 -26.67 -10.64 -4.55
C HIS A 40 -26.77 -9.14 -4.28
N TRP A 41 -25.74 -8.54 -3.67
CA TRP A 41 -25.71 -7.10 -3.42
C TRP A 41 -25.72 -6.26 -4.70
N MET A 42 -25.01 -6.70 -5.75
CA MET A 42 -25.05 -6.07 -7.08
C MET A 42 -26.46 -6.15 -7.69
N GLU A 43 -27.14 -7.29 -7.53
CA GLU A 43 -28.49 -7.50 -8.04
C GLU A 43 -29.53 -6.57 -7.41
N GLU A 44 -29.46 -6.40 -6.09
CA GLU A 44 -30.35 -5.48 -5.34
C GLU A 44 -30.24 -4.03 -5.83
N ARG A 45 -29.11 -3.65 -6.42
CA ARG A 45 -28.83 -2.31 -6.96
C ARG A 45 -29.02 -2.22 -8.48
N GLY A 46 -29.51 -3.28 -9.13
CA GLY A 46 -29.70 -3.32 -10.57
C GLY A 46 -28.40 -3.29 -11.38
N TRP A 47 -27.26 -3.64 -10.76
CA TRP A 47 -25.97 -3.69 -11.45
C TRP A 47 -25.91 -4.88 -12.41
N ARG A 48 -25.13 -4.75 -13.50
CA ARG A 48 -25.02 -5.83 -14.49
C ARG A 48 -24.40 -7.06 -13.86
N ARG A 49 -25.01 -8.23 -14.07
CA ARG A 49 -24.48 -9.53 -13.62
C ARG A 49 -23.49 -10.07 -14.65
N PRO A 50 -22.20 -10.14 -14.35
CA PRO A 50 -21.26 -10.79 -15.24
C PRO A 50 -21.37 -12.31 -15.12
N PHE A 51 -21.39 -13.00 -16.26
CA PHE A 51 -21.29 -14.47 -16.31
C PHE A 51 -19.89 -14.98 -15.92
N PHE A 52 -18.84 -14.19 -16.20
CA PHE A 52 -17.45 -14.44 -15.82
C PHE A 52 -16.79 -13.13 -15.37
N GLY A 53 -15.80 -13.18 -14.47
CA GLY A 53 -15.09 -11.98 -14.01
C GLY A 53 -15.94 -11.09 -13.10
N LEU A 54 -16.48 -11.67 -12.03
CA LEU A 54 -17.31 -10.97 -11.05
C LEU A 54 -16.57 -9.78 -10.43
N GLU A 55 -15.35 -10.01 -9.92
CA GLU A 55 -14.54 -8.98 -9.29
C GLU A 55 -14.22 -7.83 -10.25
N SER A 56 -13.78 -8.12 -11.48
CA SER A 56 -13.46 -7.08 -12.46
C SER A 56 -14.68 -6.23 -12.83
N SER A 57 -15.85 -6.86 -12.95
CA SER A 57 -17.09 -6.14 -13.26
C SER A 57 -17.60 -5.34 -12.07
N PHE A 58 -17.48 -5.90 -10.86
CA PHE A 58 -17.75 -5.18 -9.62
C PHE A 58 -16.86 -3.94 -9.55
N LEU A 59 -15.54 -4.09 -9.69
CA LEU A 59 -14.58 -2.98 -9.64
C LEU A 59 -14.87 -1.91 -10.69
N LYS A 60 -15.19 -2.31 -11.92
CA LYS A 60 -15.56 -1.37 -12.98
C LYS A 60 -16.75 -0.49 -12.60
N GLN A 61 -17.76 -1.07 -11.95
CA GLN A 61 -18.96 -0.34 -11.55
C GLN A 61 -18.79 0.38 -10.22
N PHE A 62 -18.10 -0.23 -9.27
CA PHE A 62 -17.71 0.36 -7.99
C PHE A 62 -16.89 1.63 -8.17
N LEU A 63 -16.02 1.69 -9.18
CA LEU A 63 -15.21 2.85 -9.51
C LEU A 63 -15.85 3.76 -10.57
N SER A 64 -17.07 3.51 -11.06
CA SER A 64 -17.63 4.30 -12.16
C SER A 64 -18.01 5.72 -11.76
N ASP A 65 -18.50 5.89 -10.54
CA ASP A 65 -18.98 7.15 -10.01
C ASP A 65 -18.99 7.14 -8.48
N THR A 66 -19.20 8.34 -7.91
CA THR A 66 -19.18 8.58 -6.47
C THR A 66 -20.31 7.86 -5.74
N GLU A 67 -21.49 7.70 -6.36
CA GLU A 67 -22.65 7.10 -5.72
C GLU A 67 -22.42 5.61 -5.47
N HIS A 68 -21.97 4.88 -6.49
CA HIS A 68 -21.64 3.46 -6.39
C HIS A 68 -20.51 3.19 -5.39
N PHE A 69 -19.46 4.02 -5.43
CA PHE A 69 -18.32 3.91 -4.53
C PHE A 69 -18.75 4.08 -3.07
N GLN A 70 -19.51 5.14 -2.79
CA GLN A 70 -20.01 5.43 -1.45
C GLN A 70 -20.98 4.37 -0.94
N ALA A 71 -21.90 3.90 -1.77
CA ALA A 71 -22.85 2.87 -1.41
C ALA A 71 -22.12 1.57 -1.00
N ALA A 72 -21.16 1.11 -1.80
CA ALA A 72 -20.41 -0.10 -1.50
C ALA A 72 -19.59 -0.01 -0.20
N LEU A 73 -18.95 1.14 0.06
CA LEU A 73 -18.22 1.36 1.31
C LEU A 73 -19.17 1.42 2.52
N LYS A 74 -20.29 2.14 2.39
CA LYS A 74 -21.29 2.31 3.45
C LYS A 74 -21.93 0.98 3.85
N ASP A 75 -22.27 0.17 2.86
CA ASP A 75 -22.88 -1.14 3.06
C ASP A 75 -21.86 -2.21 3.48
N GLN A 76 -20.57 -1.85 3.53
CA GLN A 76 -19.46 -2.72 3.88
C GLN A 76 -19.40 -4.00 3.02
N ILE A 77 -19.93 -3.93 1.79
CA ILE A 77 -19.78 -5.03 0.81
C ILE A 77 -18.36 -5.12 0.28
N VAL A 78 -17.53 -4.10 0.53
CA VAL A 78 -16.14 -4.06 0.14
C VAL A 78 -15.32 -3.44 1.26
N LEU A 79 -14.21 -4.07 1.59
CA LEU A 79 -13.15 -3.45 2.38
C LEU A 79 -12.02 -3.10 1.43
N LEU A 80 -11.84 -1.80 1.21
CA LEU A 80 -10.76 -1.26 0.40
C LEU A 80 -9.75 -0.57 1.31
N TRP A 81 -8.48 -0.96 1.19
CA TRP A 81 -7.37 -0.25 1.79
C TRP A 81 -6.52 0.43 0.74
N LEU A 82 -6.21 1.69 0.99
CA LEU A 82 -5.40 2.56 0.15
C LEU A 82 -4.16 3.00 0.92
N PRO A 83 -3.07 3.36 0.24
CA PRO A 83 -1.89 3.95 0.88
C PRO A 83 -2.25 5.20 1.68
N ILE A 84 -1.62 5.39 2.84
CA ILE A 84 -1.68 6.68 3.55
C ILE A 84 -0.90 7.75 2.80
N GLU A 85 -1.23 9.02 3.00
CA GLU A 85 -0.53 10.11 2.32
C GLU A 85 0.89 10.29 2.87
N ARG A 86 1.03 10.18 4.19
CA ARG A 86 2.29 10.43 4.89
C ARG A 86 2.46 9.50 6.08
N TYR A 87 3.68 9.01 6.25
CA TYR A 87 4.15 8.31 7.43
C TYR A 87 5.37 9.05 8.01
N VAL A 88 5.44 9.19 9.32
CA VAL A 88 6.59 9.77 10.03
C VAL A 88 7.19 8.71 10.92
N MET A 89 8.41 8.29 10.61
CA MET A 89 9.15 7.34 11.44
C MET A 89 9.52 7.99 12.76
N SER A 90 9.17 7.34 13.85
CA SER A 90 9.55 7.81 15.19
C SER A 90 11.06 7.64 15.42
N ALA A 91 11.59 8.45 16.34
CA ALA A 91 12.99 8.34 16.75
C ALA A 91 13.31 6.98 17.40
N SER A 92 12.34 6.33 18.04
CA SER A 92 12.48 4.97 18.56
C SER A 92 12.59 3.94 17.45
N GLU A 93 11.72 4.00 16.43
CA GLU A 93 11.78 3.06 15.30
C GLU A 93 13.12 3.17 14.57
N LEU A 94 13.61 4.40 14.32
CA LEU A 94 14.92 4.61 13.71
C LEU A 94 16.07 4.03 14.57
N ARG A 95 15.98 4.20 15.89
CA ARG A 95 16.98 3.64 16.82
C ARG A 95 16.97 2.12 16.79
N ASP A 96 15.80 1.49 16.72
CA ASP A 96 15.70 0.03 16.63
C ASP A 96 16.38 -0.50 15.35
N PHE A 97 16.25 0.23 14.23
CA PHE A 97 17.00 -0.07 13.00
C PHE A 97 18.51 0.06 13.19
N ASP A 98 18.96 1.13 13.85
CA ASP A 98 20.38 1.36 14.11
C ASP A 98 20.96 0.27 15.03
N GLU A 99 20.26 -0.08 16.11
CA GLU A 99 20.68 -1.14 17.04
C GLU A 99 20.75 -2.49 16.32
N THR A 100 19.72 -2.84 15.54
CA THR A 100 19.70 -4.07 14.74
C THR A 100 20.86 -4.13 13.74
N TYR A 101 21.22 -2.99 13.15
CA TYR A 101 22.37 -2.86 12.26
C TYR A 101 23.71 -3.06 13.02
N GLN A 102 23.87 -2.46 14.20
CA GLN A 102 25.06 -2.65 15.03
C GLN A 102 25.24 -4.11 15.49
N GLU A 103 24.13 -4.82 15.73
CA GLU A 103 24.11 -6.26 16.01
C GLU A 103 24.47 -7.14 14.80
N ARG A 104 24.77 -6.55 13.64
CA ARG A 104 25.08 -7.26 12.38
C ARG A 104 23.93 -8.15 11.87
N ARG A 105 22.69 -7.85 12.27
CA ARG A 105 21.48 -8.56 11.80
C ARG A 105 20.97 -7.94 10.50
N LEU A 106 21.83 -7.92 9.49
CA LEU A 106 21.62 -7.16 8.23
C LEU A 106 20.32 -7.55 7.51
N ASP A 107 19.99 -8.84 7.45
CA ASP A 107 18.75 -9.32 6.82
C ASP A 107 17.48 -8.72 7.45
N SER A 108 17.51 -8.46 8.76
CA SER A 108 16.37 -7.87 9.47
C SER A 108 16.20 -6.40 9.11
N VAL A 109 17.32 -5.67 9.03
CA VAL A 109 17.37 -4.27 8.59
C VAL A 109 16.87 -4.17 7.15
N VAL A 110 17.41 -5.00 6.25
CA VAL A 110 17.01 -5.08 4.84
C VAL A 110 15.52 -5.31 4.70
N ARG A 111 14.96 -6.32 5.39
CA ARG A 111 13.53 -6.63 5.31
C ARG A 111 12.66 -5.45 5.75
N GLY A 112 13.03 -4.77 6.84
CA GLY A 112 12.30 -3.59 7.31
C GLY A 112 12.39 -2.42 6.32
N LEU A 113 13.57 -2.13 5.78
CA LEU A 113 13.77 -1.07 4.79
C LEU A 113 13.02 -1.34 3.46
N LYS A 114 12.87 -2.61 3.06
CA LYS A 114 12.02 -2.98 1.91
C LYS A 114 10.56 -2.58 2.12
N GLU A 115 10.03 -2.63 3.34
CA GLU A 115 8.66 -2.18 3.61
C GLU A 115 8.50 -0.68 3.35
N TYR A 116 9.45 0.13 3.84
CA TYR A 116 9.47 1.57 3.57
C TYR A 116 9.61 1.88 2.09
N ARG A 117 10.51 1.19 1.38
CA ARG A 117 10.63 1.31 -0.09
C ARG A 117 9.29 1.03 -0.78
N ARG A 118 8.64 -0.09 -0.46
CA ARG A 118 7.35 -0.47 -1.07
C ARG A 118 6.26 0.57 -0.78
N ALA A 119 6.24 1.15 0.41
CA ALA A 119 5.32 2.25 0.74
C ALA A 119 5.62 3.51 -0.09
N ILE A 120 6.89 3.88 -0.24
CA ILE A 120 7.31 5.03 -1.07
C ILE A 120 6.96 4.80 -2.54
N ASP A 121 7.23 3.61 -3.08
CA ASP A 121 6.82 3.21 -4.43
C ASP A 121 5.29 3.27 -4.60
N ALA A 122 4.54 3.02 -3.52
CA ALA A 122 3.10 3.16 -3.49
C ALA A 122 2.59 4.61 -3.45
N GLY A 123 3.48 5.59 -3.27
CA GLY A 123 3.17 7.01 -3.20
C GLY A 123 3.01 7.55 -1.77
N VAL A 124 3.39 6.78 -0.74
CA VAL A 124 3.43 7.26 0.64
C VAL A 124 4.64 8.19 0.81
N GLU A 125 4.43 9.42 1.28
CA GLU A 125 5.53 10.27 1.75
C GLU A 125 6.05 9.71 3.08
N VAL A 126 7.29 9.21 3.10
CA VAL A 126 7.92 8.73 4.32
C VAL A 126 8.87 9.81 4.84
N GLU A 127 8.72 10.24 6.09
CA GLU A 127 9.63 11.15 6.75
C GLU A 127 10.47 10.41 7.80
N ILE A 128 11.79 10.56 7.72
CA ILE A 128 12.76 10.00 8.68
C ILE A 128 13.73 11.10 9.04
N ASP A 129 13.85 11.41 10.33
CA ASP A 129 14.76 12.45 10.83
C ASP A 129 14.62 13.77 10.06
N PHE A 130 13.36 14.25 9.93
CA PHE A 130 12.96 15.45 9.20
C PHE A 130 13.24 15.45 7.68
N THR A 131 13.79 14.34 7.14
CA THR A 131 14.02 14.17 5.71
C THR A 131 12.83 13.44 5.09
N LYS A 132 12.28 14.00 4.02
CA LYS A 132 11.12 13.45 3.31
C LYS A 132 11.56 12.63 2.10
N PHE A 133 10.94 11.46 1.95
CA PHE A 133 11.15 10.53 0.86
C PHE A 133 9.85 10.31 0.11
N THR A 134 9.83 10.76 -1.13
CA THR A 134 8.75 10.55 -2.10
C THR A 134 9.21 9.73 -3.32
N SER A 135 10.46 9.28 -3.30
CA SER A 135 11.08 8.47 -4.35
C SER A 135 11.99 7.42 -3.74
N SER A 136 11.89 6.19 -4.24
CA SER A 136 12.76 5.10 -3.80
C SER A 136 14.24 5.36 -4.09
N SER A 137 14.57 6.17 -5.10
CA SER A 137 15.95 6.55 -5.40
C SER A 137 16.56 7.43 -4.30
N THR A 138 15.83 8.43 -3.80
CA THR A 138 16.34 9.28 -2.72
C THR A 138 16.41 8.53 -1.40
N PHE A 139 15.44 7.65 -1.15
CA PHE A 139 15.45 6.75 0.00
C PHE A 139 16.64 5.78 -0.04
N TYR A 140 16.92 5.16 -1.18
CA TYR A 140 18.08 4.31 -1.38
C TYR A 140 19.39 5.02 -1.05
N ASN A 141 19.60 6.22 -1.63
CA ASN A 141 20.80 7.01 -1.37
C ASN A 141 20.97 7.36 0.13
N TRP A 142 19.88 7.55 0.85
CA TRP A 142 19.92 7.78 2.30
C TRP A 142 20.28 6.50 3.08
N VAL A 143 19.65 5.37 2.73
CA VAL A 143 19.93 4.06 3.34
C VAL A 143 21.42 3.73 3.25
N HIS A 144 22.01 3.92 2.08
CA HIS A 144 23.42 3.58 1.83
C HIS A 144 24.39 4.47 2.62
N LYS A 145 24.07 5.75 2.79
CA LYS A 145 24.85 6.65 3.63
C LYS A 145 24.79 6.29 5.11
N ARG A 146 23.63 5.81 5.59
CA ARG A 146 23.43 5.46 7.00
C ARG A 146 23.94 4.07 7.35
N TYR A 147 23.74 3.10 6.46
CA TYR A 147 24.02 1.68 6.66
C TYR A 147 24.98 1.14 5.59
N PRO A 148 26.25 1.61 5.55
CA PRO A 148 27.19 1.32 4.45
C PRO A 148 27.49 -0.18 4.26
N LEU A 149 27.41 -0.99 5.32
CA LEU A 149 27.68 -2.43 5.24
C LEU A 149 26.57 -3.21 4.49
N LEU A 150 25.45 -2.56 4.17
CA LEU A 150 24.43 -3.15 3.31
C LEU A 150 24.83 -3.18 1.82
N GLU A 151 25.90 -2.47 1.43
CA GLU A 151 26.49 -2.53 0.08
C GLU A 151 27.30 -3.82 -0.16
N GLU A 152 27.94 -4.34 0.87
CA GLU A 152 28.92 -5.43 0.73
C GLU A 152 28.28 -6.81 0.41
N GLY A 153 26.95 -6.90 0.37
CA GLY A 153 26.19 -8.15 0.22
C GLY A 153 25.43 -8.37 -1.10
N ALA A 154 25.45 -7.39 -2.03
CA ALA A 154 24.77 -7.30 -3.35
C ALA A 154 23.75 -6.14 -3.41
N ASP A 155 24.07 -5.13 -4.22
CA ASP A 155 23.27 -3.92 -4.49
C ASP A 155 21.80 -4.18 -4.90
N ASP A 156 21.48 -5.39 -5.33
CA ASP A 156 20.16 -5.76 -5.81
C ASP A 156 19.14 -5.99 -4.67
N TRP A 157 19.52 -6.02 -3.40
CA TRP A 157 18.56 -6.36 -2.35
C TRP A 157 17.44 -5.32 -2.23
N ILE A 158 17.72 -4.01 -2.33
CA ILE A 158 16.64 -3.04 -2.24
C ILE A 158 15.77 -3.07 -3.48
N LEU A 159 16.33 -3.41 -4.65
CA LEU A 159 15.66 -3.36 -5.95
C LEU A 159 14.90 -4.65 -6.28
N SER A 160 15.34 -5.78 -5.70
CA SER A 160 14.70 -7.09 -5.82
C SER A 160 13.39 -7.15 -5.03
N ASP A 161 12.38 -7.76 -5.64
CA ASP A 161 11.05 -7.96 -5.06
C ASP A 161 11.05 -8.96 -3.90
#